data_AF-Q23957-F1
#
_entry.id   AF-Q23957-F1
#
_cell.length_a   1.000
_cell.length_b   1.000
_cell.length_c   1.000
_cell.angle_alpha   90.00
_cell.angle_beta   90.00
_cell.angle_gamma   90.00
#
_symmetry.space_group_name_H-M   'P 1'
#
loop_
_entity.id
_entity.type
_entity.pdbx_description
1 polymer ?
#
loop_
_entity_poly.entity_id
_entity_poly.type
_entity_poly.pdbx_seq_one_letter_code
_entity_poly.pdbx_strand_id
1 'polypeptide(L)'
;TSERYGSLKERRGELYYYFYQQLLTRYSFERLTNGLGSIPEFSWYSPVKTGHYPLMTSYYYPFAQRPDHYNVHTEENYESVRFLDTYEKYFVQCLQQGQFEAYGKKIDLQDPKAINFVGNY
;
A
#
# COMPACT_ATOMS: atom_id res chain seq x y z
N THR A 1 18.25 -3.94 -11.06
CA THR A 1 17.15 -4.93 -11.23
C THR A 1 17.36 -6.09 -10.27
N SER A 2 16.30 -6.83 -9.90
CA SER A 2 16.41 -8.03 -9.02
C SER A 2 17.18 -9.19 -9.65
N GLU A 3 17.55 -9.07 -10.92
CA GLU A 3 18.35 -10.03 -11.70
C GLU A 3 19.68 -10.38 -11.05
N ARG A 4 20.31 -9.42 -10.35
CA ARG A 4 21.57 -9.65 -9.61
C ARG A 4 21.44 -10.75 -8.55
N TYR A 5 20.23 -11.02 -8.07
CA TYR A 5 19.95 -11.97 -6.99
C TYR A 5 19.47 -13.33 -7.49
N GLY A 6 19.58 -13.61 -8.80
CA GLY A 6 19.29 -14.92 -9.38
C GLY A 6 17.86 -15.39 -9.09
N SER A 7 17.73 -16.52 -8.39
CA SER A 7 16.43 -17.15 -8.08
C SER A 7 15.50 -16.29 -7.21
N LEU A 8 16.04 -15.30 -6.48
CA LEU A 8 15.22 -14.36 -5.69
C LEU A 8 14.27 -13.52 -6.57
N LYS A 9 14.59 -13.33 -7.86
CA LYS A 9 13.73 -12.63 -8.81
C LYS A 9 12.33 -13.26 -8.88
N GLU A 10 12.24 -14.58 -8.76
CA GLU A 10 10.97 -15.32 -8.82
C GLU A 10 10.19 -15.28 -7.49
N ARG A 11 10.78 -14.71 -6.43
CA ARG A 11 10.20 -14.61 -5.08
C ARG A 11 10.14 -13.16 -4.57
N ARG A 12 10.30 -12.18 -5.46
CA ARG A 12 10.34 -10.76 -5.08
C ARG A 12 9.03 -10.28 -4.47
N GLY A 13 7.89 -10.62 -5.07
CA GLY A 13 6.58 -10.23 -4.56
C GLY A 13 6.24 -10.92 -3.23
N GLU A 14 6.72 -12.16 -3.05
CA GLU A 14 6.63 -12.85 -1.75
C GLU A 14 7.41 -12.09 -0.66
N LEU A 15 8.62 -11.62 -0.98
CA LEU A 15 9.42 -10.82 -0.06
C LEU A 15 8.77 -9.47 0.27
N TYR A 16 8.15 -8.81 -0.72
CA TYR A 16 7.38 -7.58 -0.51
C TYR A 16 6.27 -7.81 0.52
N TYR A 17 5.43 -8.82 0.29
CA TYR A 17 4.34 -9.16 1.20
C TYR A 17 4.86 -9.51 2.60
N TYR A 18 5.88 -10.37 2.67
CA TYR A 18 6.47 -10.79 3.94
C TYR A 18 6.99 -9.60 4.75
N PHE A 19 7.72 -8.68 4.12
CA PHE A 19 8.29 -7.52 4.79
C PHE A 19 7.20 -6.65 5.44
N TYR A 20 6.20 -6.23 4.67
CA TYR A 20 5.14 -5.38 5.19
C TYR A 20 4.28 -6.10 6.21
N GLN A 21 3.98 -7.39 5.99
CA GLN A 21 3.17 -8.12 6.95
C GLN A 21 3.87 -8.29 8.30
N GLN A 22 5.17 -8.63 8.30
CA GLN A 22 5.92 -8.72 9.56
C GLN A 22 6.01 -7.36 10.27
N LEU A 23 6.25 -6.28 9.52
CA LEU A 23 6.33 -4.93 10.08
C LEU A 23 4.99 -4.47 10.69
N LEU A 24 3.88 -4.64 9.97
CA LEU A 24 2.54 -4.28 10.44
C LEU A 24 2.10 -5.12 11.64
N THR A 25 2.45 -6.41 11.66
CA THR A 25 2.21 -7.29 12.81
C THR A 25 2.96 -6.78 14.04
N ARG A 26 4.26 -6.47 13.89
CA ARG A 26 5.08 -5.93 14.97
C ARG A 26 4.54 -4.58 15.48
N TYR A 27 4.10 -3.70 14.59
CA TYR A 27 3.46 -2.43 14.94
C TYR A 27 2.15 -2.65 15.69
N SER A 28 1.33 -3.62 15.27
CA SER A 28 0.08 -3.97 15.94
C SER A 28 0.29 -4.47 17.37
N PHE A 29 1.40 -5.16 17.65
CA PHE A 29 1.74 -5.53 19.02
C PHE A 29 2.01 -4.32 19.93
N GLU A 30 2.69 -3.27 19.44
CA GLU A 30 2.83 -2.03 20.22
C GLU A 30 1.48 -1.34 20.45
N ARG A 31 0.59 -1.38 19.46
CA ARG A 31 -0.75 -0.81 19.63
C ARG A 31 -1.53 -1.55 20.71
N LEU A 32 -1.43 -2.88 20.75
CA LEU A 32 -2.12 -3.73 21.71
C LEU A 32 -1.66 -3.45 23.15
N THR A 33 -0.34 -3.35 23.38
CA THR A 33 0.21 -3.07 24.72
C THR A 33 -0.15 -1.66 25.22
N ASN A 34 -0.42 -0.73 24.31
CA ASN A 34 -0.81 0.65 24.61
C ASN A 34 -2.33 0.91 24.52
N GLY A 35 -3.17 -0.13 24.34
CA GLY A 35 -4.63 0.02 24.29
C GLY A 35 -5.16 0.79 23.08
N LEU A 36 -4.40 0.87 21.97
CA LEU A 36 -4.75 1.64 20.77
C LEU A 36 -5.63 0.87 19.77
N GLY A 37 -5.85 -0.43 19.98
CA GLY A 37 -6.68 -1.27 19.10
C GLY A 37 -6.08 -1.51 17.72
N SER A 38 -6.91 -1.86 16.74
CA SER A 38 -6.51 -2.13 15.35
C SER A 38 -6.01 -0.86 14.64
N ILE A 39 -5.29 -1.06 13.53
CA ILE A 39 -4.86 0.03 12.65
C ILE A 39 -6.11 0.63 11.98
N PRO A 40 -6.35 1.95 12.07
CA PRO A 40 -7.52 2.56 11.45
C PRO A 40 -7.48 2.48 9.92
N GLU A 41 -8.61 2.18 9.32
CA GLU A 41 -8.82 2.29 7.87
C GLU A 41 -9.10 3.74 7.46
N PHE A 42 -8.97 4.04 6.17
CA PHE A 42 -9.27 5.36 5.61
C PHE A 42 -9.88 5.22 4.20
N SER A 43 -10.36 6.34 3.66
CA SER A 43 -10.86 6.43 2.29
C SER A 43 -10.27 7.65 1.59
N TRP A 44 -9.96 7.53 0.30
CA TRP A 44 -9.54 8.65 -0.54
C TRP A 44 -10.63 9.70 -0.76
N TYR A 45 -11.88 9.39 -0.42
CA TYR A 45 -13.05 10.26 -0.57
C TYR A 45 -13.55 10.81 0.77
N SER A 46 -12.78 10.64 1.86
CA SER A 46 -13.15 11.11 3.19
C SER A 46 -11.96 11.74 3.90
N PRO A 47 -12.18 12.68 4.84
CA PRO A 47 -11.07 13.24 5.62
C PRO A 47 -10.31 12.17 6.40
N VAL A 48 -8.98 12.21 6.34
CA VAL A 48 -8.11 11.30 7.09
C VAL A 48 -8.07 11.74 8.55
N LYS A 49 -8.57 10.89 9.45
CA LYS A 49 -8.75 11.22 10.87
C LYS A 49 -7.44 11.62 11.57
N THR A 50 -6.38 10.80 11.42
CA THR A 50 -5.13 10.97 12.17
C THR A 50 -4.12 11.83 11.40
N GLY A 51 -3.78 12.98 11.97
CA GLY A 51 -2.74 13.88 11.51
C GLY A 51 -1.32 13.42 11.85
N HIS A 52 -0.34 14.14 11.32
CA HIS A 52 1.07 13.98 11.66
C HIS A 52 1.79 15.32 11.54
N TYR A 53 2.55 15.67 12.56
CA TYR A 53 3.34 16.89 12.67
C TYR A 53 4.83 16.54 12.79
N PRO A 54 5.55 16.44 11.67
CA PRO A 54 6.97 16.12 11.71
C PRO A 54 7.76 17.23 12.41
N LEU A 55 8.53 16.87 13.44
CA LEU A 55 9.47 17.78 14.10
C LEU A 55 10.82 17.77 13.39
N MET A 56 10.78 17.89 12.05
CA MET A 56 11.95 17.83 11.17
C MET A 56 11.90 18.96 10.16
N THR A 57 13.07 19.44 9.75
CA THR A 57 13.21 20.50 8.75
C THR A 57 14.27 20.13 7.73
N SER A 58 14.06 20.56 6.49
CA SER A 58 15.12 20.63 5.49
C SER A 58 15.89 21.96 5.65
N TYR A 59 16.88 22.18 4.79
CA TYR A 59 17.63 23.44 4.78
C TYR A 59 16.73 24.65 4.46
N TYR A 60 15.72 24.48 3.59
CA TYR A 60 14.90 25.59 3.10
C TYR A 60 13.51 25.63 3.71
N TYR A 61 12.90 24.46 3.94
CA TYR A 61 11.51 24.37 4.39
C TYR A 61 11.35 23.32 5.49
N PRO A 62 10.45 23.56 6.47
CA PRO A 62 10.01 22.51 7.37
C PRO A 62 9.29 21.42 6.58
N PHE A 63 9.25 20.21 7.15
CA PHE A 63 8.50 19.12 6.54
C PHE A 63 6.99 19.45 6.55
N ALA A 64 6.29 19.04 5.49
CA ALA A 64 4.85 19.26 5.37
C ALA A 64 4.10 18.59 6.53
N GLN A 65 3.10 19.29 7.06
CA GLN A 65 2.26 18.82 8.16
C GLN A 65 0.90 18.41 7.63
N ARG A 66 0.31 17.35 8.22
CA ARG A 66 -1.06 16.94 7.92
C ARG A 66 -1.89 17.08 9.20
N PRO A 67 -2.84 18.02 9.29
CA PRO A 67 -3.68 18.16 10.47
C PRO A 67 -4.60 16.95 10.66
N ASP A 68 -5.15 16.80 11.86
CA ASP A 68 -6.24 15.86 12.10
C ASP A 68 -7.44 16.20 11.20
N HIS A 69 -8.17 15.19 10.75
CA HIS A 69 -9.30 15.33 9.82
C HIS A 69 -8.94 16.06 8.52
N TYR A 70 -7.73 15.85 8.00
CA TYR A 70 -7.28 16.45 6.75
C TYR A 70 -8.14 15.98 5.57
N ASN A 71 -8.73 16.93 4.83
CA ASN A 71 -9.46 16.62 3.61
C ASN A 71 -8.49 16.27 2.48
N VAL A 72 -8.39 14.97 2.15
CA VAL A 72 -7.55 14.48 1.04
C VAL A 72 -8.24 14.68 -0.32
N HIS A 73 -9.57 14.75 -0.37
CA HIS A 73 -10.34 14.87 -1.60
C HIS A 73 -10.54 16.34 -1.97
N THR A 74 -9.45 16.99 -2.36
CA THR A 74 -9.42 18.38 -2.85
C THR A 74 -9.16 18.41 -4.35
N GLU A 75 -9.42 19.56 -4.98
CA GLU A 75 -9.23 19.75 -6.43
C GLU A 75 -7.84 19.35 -6.92
N GLU A 76 -6.80 19.73 -6.16
CA GLU A 76 -5.41 19.38 -6.43
C GLU A 76 -5.15 17.86 -6.48
N ASN A 77 -5.96 17.08 -5.75
CA ASN A 77 -5.77 15.64 -5.58
C ASN A 77 -6.75 14.79 -6.40
N TYR A 78 -7.75 15.38 -7.08
CA TYR A 78 -8.81 14.60 -7.74
C TYR A 78 -8.27 13.57 -8.74
N GLU A 79 -7.29 13.95 -9.58
CA GLU A 79 -6.70 13.01 -10.54
C GLU A 79 -5.93 11.88 -9.86
N SER A 80 -5.13 12.22 -8.85
CA SER A 80 -4.37 11.24 -8.07
C SER A 80 -5.30 10.25 -7.36
N VAL A 81 -6.40 10.75 -6.77
CA VAL A 81 -7.42 9.91 -6.13
C VAL A 81 -8.09 8.98 -7.14
N ARG A 82 -8.46 9.48 -8.34
CA ARG A 82 -9.03 8.63 -9.40
C ARG A 82 -8.07 7.53 -9.85
N PHE A 83 -6.78 7.86 -9.99
CA PHE A 83 -5.76 6.88 -10.34
C PHE A 83 -5.65 5.78 -9.29
N LEU A 84 -5.55 6.15 -8.00
CA LEU A 84 -5.44 5.21 -6.88
C LEU A 84 -6.69 4.31 -6.76
N ASP A 85 -7.88 4.90 -6.82
CA ASP A 85 -9.15 4.17 -6.76
C ASP A 85 -9.30 3.18 -7.93
N THR A 86 -8.90 3.59 -9.14
CA THR A 86 -8.91 2.69 -10.32
C THR A 86 -7.93 1.53 -10.13
N TYR A 87 -6.74 1.82 -9.61
CA TYR A 87 -5.70 0.82 -9.36
C TYR A 87 -6.17 -0.23 -8.32
N GLU A 88 -6.79 0.21 -7.22
CA GLU A 88 -7.38 -0.68 -6.22
C GLU A 88 -8.55 -1.51 -6.79
N LYS A 89 -9.48 -0.86 -7.51
CA LYS A 89 -10.64 -1.54 -8.12
C LYS A 89 -10.24 -2.59 -9.14
N TYR A 90 -9.20 -2.33 -9.93
CA TYR A 90 -8.69 -3.29 -10.88
C TYR A 90 -8.19 -4.56 -10.17
N PHE A 91 -7.44 -4.43 -9.07
CA PHE A 91 -7.01 -5.56 -8.26
C PHE A 91 -8.21 -6.39 -7.76
N VAL A 92 -9.26 -5.73 -7.26
CA VAL A 92 -10.50 -6.39 -6.81
C VAL A 92 -11.20 -7.12 -7.97
N GLN A 93 -11.23 -6.55 -9.16
CA GLN A 93 -11.78 -7.21 -10.36
C GLN A 93 -11.01 -8.48 -10.73
N CYS A 94 -9.68 -8.45 -10.65
CA CYS A 94 -8.86 -9.64 -10.86
C CYS A 94 -9.17 -10.74 -9.86
N LEU A 95 -9.34 -10.38 -8.57
CA LEU A 95 -9.78 -11.34 -7.54
C LEU A 95 -11.14 -11.96 -7.87
N GLN A 96 -12.10 -11.15 -8.31
CA GLN A 96 -13.44 -11.62 -8.69
C GLN A 96 -13.41 -12.61 -9.86
N GLN A 97 -12.51 -12.40 -10.82
CA GLN A 97 -12.35 -13.25 -11.99
C GLN A 97 -11.53 -14.52 -11.70
N GLY A 98 -10.79 -14.56 -10.59
CA GLY A 98 -9.82 -15.63 -10.29
C GLY A 98 -8.53 -15.53 -11.13
N GLN A 99 -8.39 -14.50 -11.96
CA GLN A 99 -7.29 -14.35 -12.91
C GLN A 99 -6.76 -12.92 -12.87
N PHE A 100 -5.44 -12.78 -13.02
CA PHE A 100 -4.76 -11.50 -13.01
C PHE A 100 -4.09 -11.26 -14.37
N GLU A 101 -4.39 -10.14 -15.02
CA GLU A 101 -3.86 -9.81 -16.35
C GLU A 101 -3.21 -8.42 -16.43
N ALA A 102 -1.91 -8.33 -16.15
CA ALA A 102 -1.18 -7.07 -16.27
C ALA A 102 0.14 -7.23 -17.03
N TYR A 103 0.66 -6.13 -17.58
CA TYR A 103 1.95 -6.09 -18.29
C TYR A 103 2.11 -7.14 -19.41
N GLY A 104 1.01 -7.48 -20.10
CA GLY A 104 1.00 -8.49 -21.17
C GLY A 104 1.12 -9.93 -20.69
N LYS A 105 0.92 -10.20 -19.39
CA LYS A 105 0.91 -11.54 -18.80
C LYS A 105 -0.42 -11.81 -18.13
N LYS A 106 -0.89 -13.05 -18.27
CA LYS A 106 -2.07 -13.56 -17.59
C LYS A 106 -1.67 -14.69 -16.65
N ILE A 107 -2.09 -14.60 -15.38
CA ILE A 107 -1.76 -15.55 -14.31
C ILE A 107 -3.02 -15.98 -13.59
N ASP A 108 -3.08 -17.26 -13.25
CA ASP A 108 -4.15 -17.85 -12.45
C ASP A 108 -3.86 -17.65 -10.96
N LEU A 109 -4.84 -17.21 -10.18
CA LEU A 109 -4.61 -16.88 -8.75
C LEU A 109 -4.38 -18.12 -7.87
N GLN A 110 -4.74 -19.30 -8.37
CA GLN A 110 -4.47 -20.59 -7.73
C GLN A 110 -3.02 -21.05 -7.92
N ASP A 111 -2.27 -20.46 -8.88
CA ASP A 111 -0.84 -20.76 -9.05
C ASP A 111 -0.06 -20.14 -7.87
N PRO A 112 0.74 -20.91 -7.13
CA PRO A 112 1.62 -20.36 -6.08
C PRO A 112 2.55 -19.25 -6.56
N LYS A 113 2.88 -19.19 -7.86
CA LYS A 113 3.69 -18.12 -8.46
C LYS A 113 2.95 -16.80 -8.57
N ALA A 114 1.62 -16.79 -8.43
CA ALA A 114 0.81 -15.59 -8.48
C ALA A 114 1.22 -14.57 -7.40
N ILE A 115 1.71 -15.00 -6.24
CA ILE A 115 2.19 -14.10 -5.18
C ILE A 115 3.34 -13.20 -5.65
N ASN A 116 4.23 -13.73 -6.50
CA ASN A 116 5.31 -12.93 -7.05
C ASN A 116 4.76 -11.89 -8.03
N PHE A 117 3.71 -12.22 -8.78
CA PHE A 117 3.07 -11.26 -9.68
C PHE A 117 2.31 -10.17 -8.90
N VAL A 118 1.50 -10.57 -7.94
CA VAL A 118 0.72 -9.67 -7.07
C VAL A 118 1.63 -8.69 -6.33
N GLY A 119 2.75 -9.14 -5.75
CA GLY A 119 3.66 -8.24 -5.05
C GLY A 119 4.56 -7.39 -5.97
N ASN A 120 4.57 -7.64 -7.28
CA ASN A 120 5.28 -6.83 -8.27
C ASN A 120 4.36 -5.88 -9.05
N TYR A 121 3.05 -6.16 -9.07
CA TYR A 121 2.01 -5.26 -9.57
C TYR A 121 2.03 -3.96 -8.76
#